data_AF-A0A382IY12-F1
#
_entry.id   AF-A0A382IY12-F1
#
_cell.length_a   1.000
_cell.length_b   1.000
_cell.length_c   1.000
_cell.angle_alpha   90.00
_cell.angle_beta   90.00
_cell.angle_gamma   90.00
#
_symmetry.space_group_name_H-M   'P 1'
#
loop_
_entity.id
_entity.type
_entity.pdbx_description
1 polymer ?
#
loop_
_entity_poly.entity_id
_entity_poly.type
_entity_poly.pdbx_seq_one_letter_code
_entity_poly.pdbx_strand_id
1 'polypeptide(L)'
;MFLYQAKTKEKLPYWDRFPLVILIEKYSNGYLGLNLHYLPPKQRAMLLKRLMDLTNNSKLNTTTRMMRATYRLLSGAAKYKFFKPCLKRYLTSHMGKMIRVKPEDWQTAIYLPVERFQKKGKQSVWKDSIAGV
;
A
#
# COMPACT_ATOMS: atom_id res chain seq x y z
N MET A 1 9.05 -1.74 -0.22
CA MET A 1 9.28 -0.33 0.14
C MET A 1 10.27 0.30 -0.82
N PHE A 2 10.26 1.61 -0.99
CA PHE A 2 11.21 2.36 -1.85
C PHE A 2 11.11 3.85 -1.52
N LEU A 3 12.13 4.64 -1.85
CA LEU A 3 11.99 6.10 -1.86
C LEU A 3 11.20 6.54 -3.09
N TYR A 4 10.24 7.45 -2.92
CA TYR A 4 9.39 7.93 -3.99
C TYR A 4 9.36 9.46 -4.05
N GLN A 5 9.51 10.00 -5.26
CA GLN A 5 9.34 11.43 -5.54
C GLN A 5 8.07 11.64 -6.36
N ALA A 6 6.98 12.10 -5.75
CA ALA A 6 5.70 12.21 -6.44
C ALA A 6 5.77 13.17 -7.65
N LYS A 7 5.29 12.71 -8.82
CA LYS A 7 5.27 13.49 -10.07
C LYS A 7 4.51 14.81 -9.96
N THR A 8 3.40 14.83 -9.23
CA THR A 8 2.53 16.00 -9.05
C THR A 8 2.59 16.53 -7.61
N LYS A 9 3.78 16.47 -6.98
CA LYS A 9 4.01 16.84 -5.57
C LYS A 9 3.48 18.24 -5.23
N GLU A 10 3.49 19.17 -6.17
CA GLU A 10 3.00 20.54 -6.03
C GLU A 10 1.49 20.55 -5.79
N LYS A 11 0.73 19.73 -6.53
CA LYS A 11 -0.74 19.68 -6.49
C LYS A 11 -1.31 18.71 -5.46
N LEU A 12 -0.53 17.71 -5.04
CA LEU A 12 -1.00 16.72 -4.06
C LEU A 12 -1.14 17.35 -2.66
N PRO A 13 -2.22 17.06 -1.91
CA PRO A 13 -2.37 17.56 -0.54
C PRO A 13 -1.34 16.95 0.41
N TYR A 14 -0.93 15.70 0.14
CA TYR A 14 0.13 14.97 0.82
C TYR A 14 0.47 13.70 0.03
N TRP A 15 1.67 13.17 0.26
CA TRP A 15 2.09 11.86 -0.24
C TRP A 15 3.11 11.23 0.72
N ASP A 16 3.25 9.92 0.64
CA ASP A 16 4.27 9.18 1.36
C ASP A 16 5.54 9.04 0.50
N ARG A 17 6.69 9.52 1.00
CA ARG A 17 7.99 9.36 0.33
C ARG A 17 8.62 8.00 0.55
N PHE A 18 8.13 7.21 1.50
CA PHE A 18 8.68 5.88 1.78
C PHE A 18 7.55 4.83 1.93
N PRO A 19 6.81 4.54 0.85
CA PRO A 19 5.62 3.72 0.92
C PRO A 19 5.87 2.24 1.25
N LEU A 20 4.99 1.69 2.09
CA LEU A 20 4.85 0.25 2.33
C LEU A 20 3.76 -0.30 1.41
N VAL A 21 4.19 -0.80 0.25
CA VAL A 21 3.31 -1.17 -0.85
C VAL A 21 3.13 -2.68 -0.98
N ILE A 22 1.88 -3.14 -1.03
CA ILE A 22 1.52 -4.43 -1.62
C ILE A 22 1.27 -4.19 -3.11
N LEU A 23 2.03 -4.87 -3.98
CA LEU A 23 1.84 -4.75 -5.42
C LEU A 23 0.49 -5.36 -5.83
N ILE A 24 -0.21 -4.70 -6.74
CA ILE A 24 -1.47 -5.18 -7.33
C ILE A 24 -1.23 -5.56 -8.79
N GLU A 25 -0.62 -4.64 -9.54
CA GLU A 25 -0.41 -4.81 -10.97
C GLU A 25 0.87 -4.10 -11.41
N LYS A 26 1.56 -4.68 -12.41
CA LYS A 26 2.75 -4.12 -13.03
C LYS A 26 2.37 -3.55 -14.40
N TYR A 27 2.87 -2.36 -14.68
CA TYR A 27 2.78 -1.69 -15.97
C TYR A 27 4.18 -1.48 -16.54
N SER A 28 4.27 -1.14 -17.82
CA SER A 28 5.54 -0.84 -18.50
C SER A 28 6.34 0.29 -17.82
N ASN A 29 5.66 1.31 -17.31
CA ASN A 29 6.26 2.48 -16.68
C ASN A 29 6.05 2.55 -15.15
N GLY A 30 5.69 1.45 -14.49
CA GLY A 30 5.57 1.42 -13.03
C GLY A 30 4.62 0.37 -12.48
N TYR A 31 4.05 0.67 -11.31
CA TYR A 31 3.20 -0.26 -10.58
C TYR A 31 1.92 0.42 -10.07
N LEU A 32 0.84 -0.35 -10.02
CA LEU A 32 -0.30 -0.08 -9.14
C LEU A 32 -0.10 -0.86 -7.85
N GLY A 33 -0.29 -0.21 -6.72
CA GLY A 33 -0.11 -0.85 -5.44
C GLY A 33 -0.96 -0.22 -4.35
N LEU A 34 -1.05 -0.97 -3.26
CA LEU A 34 -1.77 -0.60 -2.05
C LEU A 34 -0.76 -0.15 -0.99
N ASN A 35 -0.69 1.15 -0.73
CA ASN A 35 0.16 1.70 0.31
C ASN A 35 -0.52 1.62 1.68
N LEU A 36 0.00 0.75 2.54
CA LEU A 36 -0.55 0.49 3.87
C LEU A 36 -0.36 1.67 4.83
N HIS A 37 0.59 2.58 4.59
CA HIS A 37 0.86 3.69 5.51
C HIS A 37 -0.31 4.68 5.64
N TYR A 38 -1.21 4.74 4.66
CA TYR A 38 -2.42 5.57 4.69
C TYR A 38 -3.46 5.09 5.72
N LEU A 39 -3.30 3.88 6.24
CA LEU A 39 -4.10 3.35 7.34
C LEU A 39 -3.33 3.44 8.66
N PRO A 40 -4.02 3.57 9.81
CA PRO A 40 -3.41 3.31 11.10
C PRO A 40 -3.04 1.82 11.27
N PRO A 41 -2.10 1.49 12.17
CA PRO A 41 -1.56 0.13 12.31
C PRO A 41 -2.62 -0.97 12.50
N LYS A 42 -3.69 -0.72 13.28
CA LYS A 42 -4.77 -1.68 13.50
C LYS A 42 -5.47 -2.08 12.20
N GLN A 43 -5.78 -1.11 11.34
CA GLN A 43 -6.43 -1.35 10.05
C GLN A 43 -5.46 -1.99 9.05
N ARG A 44 -4.16 -1.68 9.11
CA ARG A 44 -3.12 -2.38 8.33
C ARG A 44 -3.10 -3.86 8.67
N ALA A 45 -3.10 -4.21 9.96
CA ALA A 45 -3.10 -5.59 10.43
C ALA A 45 -4.33 -6.36 9.96
N MET A 46 -5.52 -5.75 10.06
CA MET A 46 -6.77 -6.36 9.60
C MET A 46 -6.74 -6.64 8.08
N LEU A 47 -6.23 -5.69 7.29
CA LEU A 47 -6.09 -5.85 5.85
C LEU A 47 -5.07 -6.94 5.50
N LEU A 48 -3.89 -6.91 6.12
CA LEU A 48 -2.86 -7.92 5.89
C LEU A 48 -3.37 -9.32 6.23
N LYS A 49 -4.04 -9.49 7.38
CA LYS A 49 -4.65 -10.76 7.77
C LYS A 49 -5.63 -11.28 6.71
N ARG A 50 -6.58 -10.44 6.27
CA ARG A 50 -7.55 -10.81 5.22
C ARG A 50 -6.87 -11.21 3.90
N LEU A 51 -5.80 -10.51 3.52
CA LEU A 51 -5.03 -10.87 2.33
C LEU A 51 -4.31 -12.20 2.50
N MET A 52 -3.71 -12.45 3.65
CA MET A 52 -3.04 -13.72 3.96
C MET A 52 -4.03 -14.89 3.92
N ASP A 53 -5.23 -14.73 4.50
CA ASP A 53 -6.29 -15.74 4.48
C ASP A 53 -6.69 -16.11 3.04
N LEU A 54 -6.80 -15.12 2.14
CA LEU A 54 -7.08 -15.34 0.71
C LEU A 54 -5.94 -16.01 -0.06
N THR A 55 -4.74 -16.05 0.52
CA THR A 55 -3.54 -16.58 -0.14
C THR A 55 -3.19 -18.01 0.26
N ASN A 56 -3.85 -18.61 1.26
CA ASN A 56 -3.43 -19.90 1.80
C ASN A 56 -3.62 -21.14 0.88
N ASN A 57 -4.27 -21.01 -0.28
CA ASN A 57 -4.67 -22.16 -1.12
C ASN A 57 -4.03 -22.20 -2.52
N SER A 58 -2.72 -21.92 -2.68
CA SER A 58 -2.13 -21.79 -4.02
C SER A 58 -0.65 -22.19 -4.12
N LYS A 59 -0.32 -22.96 -5.17
CA LYS A 59 1.05 -23.33 -5.59
C LYS A 59 1.87 -22.19 -6.23
N LEU A 60 1.33 -20.97 -6.29
CA LEU A 60 2.00 -19.82 -6.90
C LEU A 60 3.04 -19.21 -5.95
N ASN A 61 4.04 -18.52 -6.52
CA ASN A 61 4.97 -17.73 -5.73
C ASN A 61 4.24 -16.65 -4.90
N THR A 62 4.81 -16.30 -3.74
CA THR A 62 4.19 -15.44 -2.73
C THR A 62 3.76 -14.07 -3.26
N THR A 63 4.54 -13.47 -4.18
CA THR A 63 4.24 -12.15 -4.75
C THR A 63 3.01 -12.20 -5.67
N THR A 64 2.99 -13.13 -6.62
CA THR A 64 1.87 -13.31 -7.57
C THR A 64 0.57 -13.63 -6.81
N ARG A 65 0.68 -14.41 -5.73
CA ARG A 65 -0.43 -14.76 -4.86
C ARG A 65 -1.02 -13.54 -4.15
N MET A 66 -0.16 -12.69 -3.58
CA MET A 66 -0.57 -11.44 -2.94
C MET A 66 -1.21 -10.47 -3.94
N MET A 67 -0.66 -10.33 -5.15
CA MET A 67 -1.24 -9.49 -6.20
C MET A 67 -2.68 -9.94 -6.54
N ARG A 68 -2.89 -11.24 -6.80
CA ARG A 68 -4.22 -11.79 -7.12
C ARG A 68 -5.20 -11.66 -5.97
N ALA A 69 -4.77 -11.94 -4.74
CA ALA A 69 -5.61 -11.78 -3.55
C ALA A 69 -6.01 -10.31 -3.34
N THR A 70 -5.06 -9.38 -3.54
CA THR A 70 -5.34 -7.94 -3.43
C THR A 70 -6.31 -7.49 -4.51
N TYR A 71 -6.13 -7.93 -5.76
CA TYR A 71 -7.07 -7.65 -6.84
C TYR A 71 -8.49 -8.16 -6.53
N ARG A 72 -8.63 -9.42 -6.09
CA ARG A 72 -9.92 -10.02 -5.69
C ARG A 72 -10.56 -9.32 -4.49
N LEU A 73 -9.75 -8.89 -3.53
CA LEU A 73 -10.25 -8.17 -2.35
C LEU A 73 -10.80 -6.80 -2.76
N LEU A 74 -10.10 -6.14 -3.69
CA LEU A 74 -10.47 -4.81 -4.16
C LEU A 74 -11.65 -4.85 -5.12
N SER A 75 -11.84 -5.88 -5.95
CA SER A 75 -12.91 -5.94 -6.97
C SER A 75 -14.36 -5.80 -6.47
N GLY A 76 -14.61 -5.75 -5.15
CA GLY A 76 -15.93 -5.45 -4.57
C GLY A 76 -16.13 -3.98 -4.20
N ALA A 77 -17.22 -3.36 -4.69
CA ALA A 77 -17.53 -1.93 -4.56
C ALA A 77 -17.54 -1.39 -3.11
N ALA A 78 -18.08 -2.13 -2.14
CA ALA A 78 -18.13 -1.70 -0.74
C ALA A 78 -16.74 -1.68 -0.06
N LYS A 79 -15.83 -2.57 -0.49
CA LYS A 79 -14.47 -2.68 0.06
C LYS A 79 -13.56 -1.61 -0.51
N TYR A 80 -13.80 -1.17 -1.75
CA TYR A 80 -13.09 -0.04 -2.36
C TYR A 80 -13.14 1.22 -1.50
N LYS A 81 -14.22 1.49 -0.75
CA LYS A 81 -14.37 2.73 0.03
C LYS A 81 -13.25 2.90 1.08
N PHE A 82 -12.98 1.87 1.89
CA PHE A 82 -11.94 1.88 2.91
C PHE A 82 -10.50 1.84 2.35
N PHE A 83 -10.32 1.29 1.16
CA PHE A 83 -8.98 1.06 0.58
C PHE A 83 -8.61 2.08 -0.51
N LYS A 84 -9.57 2.89 -0.97
CA LYS A 84 -9.38 4.00 -1.92
C LYS A 84 -8.20 4.92 -1.54
N PRO A 85 -8.01 5.37 -0.29
CA PRO A 85 -6.88 6.24 0.05
C PRO A 85 -5.53 5.54 -0.10
N CYS A 86 -5.48 4.21 -0.01
CA CYS A 86 -4.27 3.41 -0.09
C CYS A 86 -3.86 3.09 -1.53
N LEU A 87 -4.79 3.13 -2.49
CA LEU A 87 -4.52 2.78 -3.88
C LEU A 87 -3.69 3.90 -4.55
N LYS A 88 -2.49 3.57 -5.01
CA LYS A 88 -1.56 4.53 -5.61
C LYS A 88 -0.90 3.96 -6.87
N ARG A 89 -0.65 4.86 -7.82
CA ARG A 89 0.18 4.60 -9.00
C ARG A 89 1.59 5.14 -8.75
N TYR A 90 2.58 4.27 -8.90
CA TYR A 90 4.00 4.60 -8.77
C TYR A 90 4.68 4.48 -10.13
N LEU A 91 5.37 5.53 -10.54
CA LEU A 91 6.14 5.55 -11.79
C LEU A 91 7.58 5.11 -11.53
N THR A 92 8.12 4.20 -12.34
CA THR A 92 9.49 3.70 -12.17
C THR A 92 10.54 4.82 -12.22
N SER A 93 10.34 5.82 -13.08
CA SER A 93 11.22 7.00 -13.19
C SER A 93 11.24 7.89 -11.93
N HIS A 94 10.31 7.67 -11.00
CA HIS A 94 10.19 8.42 -9.74
C HIS A 94 10.51 7.57 -8.51
N MET A 95 10.95 6.33 -8.71
CA MET A 95 11.24 5.35 -7.66
C MET A 95 12.74 5.14 -7.52
N GLY A 96 13.24 5.19 -6.29
CA GLY A 96 14.57 4.68 -5.95
C GLY A 96 14.61 3.15 -5.87
N LYS A 97 15.73 2.63 -5.34
CA LYS A 97 15.92 1.18 -5.15
C LYS A 97 14.79 0.57 -4.31
N MET A 98 14.25 -0.55 -4.79
CA MET A 98 13.21 -1.29 -4.09
C MET A 98 13.82 -2.17 -3.00
N ILE A 99 13.24 -2.08 -1.80
CA ILE A 99 13.53 -2.94 -0.67
C ILE A 99 12.34 -3.89 -0.51
N ARG A 100 12.58 -5.18 -0.69
CA ARG A 100 11.56 -6.21 -0.51
C ARG A 100 11.50 -6.61 0.97
N VAL A 101 10.31 -6.54 1.56
CA VAL A 101 10.04 -7.08 2.90
C VAL A 101 9.77 -8.58 2.76
N LYS A 102 10.50 -9.41 3.50
CA LYS A 102 10.31 -10.86 3.47
C LYS A 102 8.97 -11.24 4.10
N PRO A 103 8.35 -12.36 3.68
CA PRO A 103 7.08 -12.80 4.25
C PRO A 103 7.08 -12.95 5.77
N GLU A 104 8.18 -13.45 6.36
CA GLU A 104 8.34 -13.56 7.82
C GLU A 104 8.23 -12.20 8.55
N ASP A 105 8.62 -11.11 7.90
CA ASP A 105 8.68 -9.77 8.49
C ASP A 105 7.39 -8.96 8.29
N TRP A 106 6.40 -9.45 7.54
CA TRP A 106 5.22 -8.64 7.18
C TRP A 106 4.41 -8.17 8.38
N GLN A 107 4.24 -9.03 9.38
CA GLN A 107 3.50 -8.68 10.60
C GLN A 107 4.22 -7.60 11.40
N THR A 108 5.55 -7.60 11.42
CA THR A 108 6.35 -6.57 12.08
C THR A 108 6.35 -5.28 11.28
N ALA A 109 6.53 -5.38 9.95
CA ALA A 109 6.68 -4.24 9.06
C ALA A 109 5.49 -3.27 9.08
N ILE A 110 4.26 -3.77 9.28
CA ILE A 110 3.06 -2.91 9.35
C ILE A 110 3.03 -1.99 10.59
N TYR A 111 3.78 -2.34 11.64
CA TYR A 111 3.87 -1.56 12.88
C TYR A 111 5.07 -0.61 12.92
N LEU A 112 6.06 -0.79 12.04
CA LEU A 112 7.21 0.10 11.97
C LEU A 112 6.76 1.52 11.61
N PRO A 113 7.14 2.57 12.38
CA PRO A 113 6.74 3.95 12.13
C PRO A 113 7.64 4.61 11.07
N VAL A 114 7.73 3.97 9.90
CA VAL A 114 8.65 4.35 8.81
C VAL A 114 7.96 5.17 7.72
N GLU A 115 6.68 5.48 7.86
CA GLU A 115 5.97 6.40 6.98
C GLU A 115 6.67 7.77 6.90
N ARG A 116 6.84 8.29 5.68
CA ARG A 116 7.47 9.61 5.45
C ARG A 116 6.50 10.50 4.69
N PHE A 117 5.37 10.81 5.32
CA PHE A 117 4.39 11.74 4.76
C PHE A 117 4.99 13.14 4.57
N GLN A 118 4.60 13.79 3.49
CA GLN A 118 4.94 15.17 3.17
C GLN A 118 3.69 16.03 3.20
N LYS A 119 3.85 17.32 3.52
CA LYS A 119 2.78 18.33 3.67
C LYS A 119 1.79 18.11 4.84
N LYS A 120 1.56 16.88 5.28
CA LYS A 120 0.74 16.56 6.46
C LYS A 120 1.41 15.52 7.36
N GLY A 121 1.14 15.61 8.65
CA GLY A 121 1.49 14.57 9.63
C GLY A 121 0.61 13.33 9.49
N LYS A 122 1.12 12.18 9.96
CA LYS A 122 0.45 10.88 9.82
C LYS A 122 -0.95 10.82 10.43
N GLN A 123 -1.16 11.45 11.58
CA GLN A 123 -2.46 11.47 12.26
C GLN A 123 -3.51 12.16 11.39
N SER A 124 -3.17 13.30 10.78
CA SER A 124 -4.05 14.01 9.84
C SER A 124 -4.32 13.18 8.60
N VAL A 125 -3.28 12.53 8.03
CA VAL A 125 -3.44 11.65 6.87
C VAL A 125 -4.37 10.48 7.16
N TRP A 126 -4.26 9.85 8.34
CA TRP A 126 -5.13 8.75 8.74
C TRP A 126 -6.56 9.20 8.96
N LYS A 127 -6.76 10.37 9.60
CA LYS A 127 -8.09 10.97 9.74
C LYS A 127 -8.73 11.20 8.37
N ASP A 128 -8.01 11.83 7.45
CA ASP A 128 -8.48 12.07 6.07
C ASP A 128 -8.80 10.75 5.33
N SER A 129 -7.97 9.72 5.54
CA SER A 129 -8.12 8.42 4.87
C SER A 129 -9.32 7.62 5.40
N ILE A 130 -9.69 7.79 6.67
CA ILE A 130 -10.84 7.10 7.28
C ILE A 130 -12.13 7.91 7.13
N ALA A 131 -12.06 9.25 7.18
CA ALA A 131 -13.22 10.13 7.06
C ALA A 131 -13.78 10.23 5.63
N GLY A 132 -13.00 9.85 4.62
CA GLY A 132 -13.49 9.68 3.24
C GLY A 132 -14.32 8.42 2.99
N VAL A 133 -14.72 7.73 4.06
CA VAL A 133 -15.52 6.49 4.07
C VAL A 133 -16.88 6.72 4.70
#